data_AF-A0AA41RWA2-F1
#
_entry.id   AF-A0AA41RWA2-F1
#
_cell.length_a   1.000
_cell.length_b   1.000
_cell.length_c   1.000
_cell.angle_alpha   90.00
_cell.angle_beta   90.00
_cell.angle_gamma   90.00
#
_symmetry.space_group_name_H-M   'P 1'
#
loop_
_entity.id
_entity.type
_entity.pdbx_description
1 polymer ?
#
loop_
_entity_poly.entity_id
_entity_poly.type
_entity_poly.pdbx_seq_one_letter_code
_entity_poly.pdbx_strand_id
1 'polypeptide(L)' 'MRSRRDAIISAATNGELNRLKELVAEYDDGRGFANTVTSLSNDFGVGAIHYAAAKGKLNVLDYLIEDLGIDVNFKDEQ' A
#
# COMPACT_ATOMS: atom_id res chain seq x y z
N MET A 1 10.40 -6.29 -16.22
CA MET A 1 10.39 -6.64 -14.78
C MET A 1 9.29 -5.81 -14.14
N ARG A 2 8.35 -6.40 -13.39
CA ARG A 2 7.42 -5.61 -12.57
C ARG A 2 8.15 -5.25 -11.28
N SER A 3 8.25 -3.97 -10.96
CA SER A 3 8.85 -3.54 -9.69
C SER A 3 7.94 -3.97 -8.52
N ARG A 4 8.53 -4.29 -7.36
CA ARG A 4 7.78 -4.64 -6.13
C ARG A 4 6.68 -3.61 -5.83
N ARG A 5 7.05 -2.34 -6.02
CA ARG A 5 6.18 -1.17 -6.02
C ARG A 5 4.94 -1.36 -6.91
N ASP A 6 5.14 -1.57 -8.21
CA ASP A 6 4.05 -1.65 -9.19
C ASP A 6 3.07 -2.79 -8.86
N ALA A 7 3.58 -3.90 -8.35
CA ALA A 7 2.75 -5.03 -7.93
C ALA A 7 1.84 -4.66 -6.74
N ILE A 8 2.39 -4.03 -5.70
CA ILE A 8 1.63 -3.59 -4.52
C ILE A 8 0.62 -2.51 -4.90
N ILE A 9 1.04 -1.50 -5.68
CA ILE A 9 0.14 -0.42 -6.13
C ILE A 9 -0.98 -0.97 -7.01
N SER A 10 -0.68 -1.90 -7.93
CA SER A 10 -1.69 -2.53 -8.77
C SER A 10 -2.71 -3.31 -7.93
N ALA A 11 -2.25 -4.12 -6.96
CA ALA A 11 -3.13 -4.89 -6.09
C ALA A 11 -4.04 -3.96 -5.27
N ALA A 12 -3.47 -2.90 -4.69
CA ALA A 12 -4.23 -1.89 -3.94
C ALA A 12 -5.25 -1.16 -4.81
N THR A 13 -4.87 -0.77 -6.03
CA THR A 13 -5.73 -0.06 -7.00
C THR A 13 -6.88 -0.93 -7.48
N ASN A 14 -6.66 -2.23 -7.66
CA ASN A 14 -7.68 -3.17 -8.13
C ASN A 14 -8.60 -3.67 -6.99
N GLY A 15 -8.16 -3.58 -5.74
CA GLY A 15 -8.87 -4.13 -4.58
C GLY A 15 -8.53 -5.59 -4.29
N GLU A 16 -7.40 -6.08 -4.81
CA GLU A 16 -6.94 -7.46 -4.68
C GLU A 16 -6.30 -7.69 -3.30
N LEU A 17 -7.12 -7.64 -2.24
CA LEU A 17 -6.64 -7.67 -0.85
C LEU A 17 -5.75 -8.89 -0.53
N ASN A 18 -6.15 -10.10 -0.94
CA ASN A 18 -5.35 -11.30 -0.68
C ASN A 18 -3.98 -11.22 -1.38
N ARG A 19 -3.96 -10.70 -2.61
CA ARG A 19 -2.71 -10.51 -3.36
C ARG A 19 -1.83 -9.44 -2.71
N LEU A 20 -2.43 -8.37 -2.22
CA LEU A 20 -1.72 -7.33 -1.46
C LEU A 20 -1.07 -7.93 -0.20
N LYS A 21 -1.80 -8.75 0.57
CA LYS A 21 -1.27 -9.43 1.77
C LYS A 21 -0.07 -10.32 1.43
N GLU A 22 -0.18 -11.14 0.37
CA GLU A 22 0.92 -11.98 -0.11
C GLU A 22 2.16 -11.15 -0.49
N LEU A 23 1.97 -10.07 -1.27
CA LEU A 23 3.07 -9.23 -1.73
C LEU A 23 3.76 -8.49 -0.60
N VAL A 24 2.98 -7.99 0.38
CA VAL A 24 3.52 -7.32 1.56
C VAL A 24 4.32 -8.31 2.40
N ALA A 25 3.84 -9.53 2.58
CA ALA A 25 4.58 -10.58 3.28
C ALA A 25 5.84 -11.06 2.52
N GLU A 26 5.80 -11.10 1.18
CA GLU A 26 6.94 -11.47 0.33
C GLU A 26 8.05 -10.41 0.36
N TYR A 27 7.68 -9.13 0.45
CA TYR A 27 8.60 -8.00 0.37
C TYR A 27 8.98 -7.40 1.71
N ASP A 28 8.35 -7.81 2.80
CA ASP A 28 8.76 -7.44 4.14
C ASP A 28 10.15 -8.01 4.45
N ASP A 29 11.07 -7.12 4.79
CA ASP A 29 12.44 -7.44 5.18
C ASP A 29 12.61 -7.42 6.71
N GLY A 30 11.50 -7.49 7.45
CA GLY A 30 11.47 -7.45 8.92
C GLY A 30 11.40 -6.03 9.47
N ARG A 31 11.30 -5.00 8.63
CA ARG A 31 11.07 -3.61 9.04
C ARG A 31 9.60 -3.29 9.31
N GLY A 32 8.71 -4.25 9.05
CA GLY A 32 7.29 -4.18 9.33
C GLY A 32 6.48 -3.77 8.12
N PHE A 33 5.31 -4.40 7.97
CA PHE A 33 4.42 -4.27 6.82
C PHE A 33 4.03 -2.82 6.48
N ALA A 34 3.79 -1.98 7.49
CA ALA A 34 3.51 -0.56 7.29
C ALA A 34 4.63 0.12 6.51
N ASN A 35 5.88 -0.06 6.96
CA ASN A 35 7.06 0.52 6.35
C ASN A 35 7.31 -0.05 4.94
N THR A 36 7.07 -1.35 4.74
CA THR A 36 7.13 -1.96 3.41
C THR A 36 6.19 -1.26 2.44
N VAL A 37 4.97 -0.93 2.86
CA VAL A 37 3.99 -0.27 1.98
C VAL A 37 4.28 1.22 1.81
N THR A 38 4.65 1.94 2.88
CA THR A 38 4.91 3.38 2.81
C THR A 38 6.20 3.72 2.07
N SER A 39 7.24 2.89 2.19
CA SER A 39 8.51 3.06 1.44
C SER A 39 8.35 2.89 -0.08
N LEU A 40 7.20 2.38 -0.52
CA LEU A 40 6.84 2.24 -1.93
C LEU A 40 6.00 3.43 -2.43
N SER A 41 5.97 4.56 -1.70
CA SER A 41 5.45 5.85 -2.21
C SER A 41 6.35 6.42 -3.30
N ASN A 42 5.78 7.17 -4.26
CA ASN A 42 6.59 7.75 -5.34
C ASN A 42 7.36 8.96 -4.81
N ASP A 43 8.13 9.59 -5.69
CA ASP A 43 8.86 10.84 -5.41
C ASP A 43 7.93 12.02 -5.08
N PHE A 44 6.60 11.82 -5.07
CA PHE A 44 5.60 12.80 -4.64
C PHE A 44 4.89 12.34 -3.36
N GLY A 45 5.39 11.36 -2.62
CA GLY A 45 4.74 10.83 -1.41
C GLY A 45 3.47 10.01 -1.67
N VAL A 46 3.08 9.77 -2.92
CA VAL A 46 1.87 9.02 -3.27
C VAL A 46 2.12 7.51 -3.10
N GLY A 47 1.66 6.97 -1.97
CA GLY A 47 1.65 5.53 -1.65
C GLY A 47 0.36 4.78 -1.97
N ALA A 48 0.32 3.49 -1.61
CA ALA A 48 -0.80 2.58 -1.88
C ALA A 48 -2.15 3.06 -1.31
N ILE A 49 -2.14 3.73 -0.16
CA ILE A 49 -3.34 4.28 0.49
C ILE A 49 -4.05 5.32 -0.39
N HIS A 50 -3.30 6.20 -1.06
CA HIS A 50 -3.87 7.21 -1.96
C HIS A 50 -4.56 6.57 -3.16
N TYR A 51 -3.94 5.56 -3.78
CA TYR A 51 -4.52 4.85 -4.91
C TYR A 51 -5.77 4.05 -4.51
N ALA A 52 -5.73 3.36 -3.37
CA ALA A 52 -6.88 2.63 -2.86
C ALA A 52 -8.06 3.58 -2.56
N ALA A 53 -7.79 4.73 -1.93
CA ALA A 53 -8.78 5.77 -1.67
C ALA A 53 -9.37 6.36 -2.95
N ALA A 54 -8.53 6.74 -3.92
CA ALA A 54 -8.96 7.30 -5.20
C ALA A 54 -9.83 6.34 -6.01
N LYS A 55 -9.73 5.02 -5.77
CA LYS A 55 -10.53 3.98 -6.43
C LYS A 55 -11.66 3.41 -5.57
N GLY A 56 -11.86 3.93 -4.36
CA GLY A 56 -12.91 3.47 -3.44
C GLY A 56 -12.73 2.03 -2.96
N LYS A 57 -11.48 1.55 -2.86
CA LYS A 57 -11.17 0.17 -2.41
C LYS A 57 -11.18 0.09 -0.89
N LEU A 58 -12.37 0.14 -0.30
CA LEU A 58 -12.56 0.17 1.15
C LEU A 58 -11.92 -1.03 1.87
N ASN A 59 -12.07 -2.23 1.34
CA ASN A 59 -11.44 -3.44 1.89
C ASN A 59 -9.91 -3.37 1.97
N VAL A 60 -9.29 -2.66 1.03
CA VAL A 60 -7.85 -2.41 1.04
C VAL A 60 -7.53 -1.32 2.04
N LEU A 61 -8.31 -0.23 2.09
CA LEU A 61 -8.13 0.84 3.07
C LEU A 61 -8.23 0.33 4.50
N ASP A 62 -9.25 -0.48 4.82
CA ASP A 62 -9.42 -1.10 6.13
C ASP A 62 -8.15 -1.89 6.51
N TYR A 63 -7.63 -2.69 5.59
CA TYR A 63 -6.38 -3.43 5.83
C TYR A 63 -5.15 -2.52 6.01
N LEU A 64 -5.01 -1.49 5.18
CA LEU A 64 -3.88 -0.57 5.28
C LEU A 64 -3.90 0.22 6.59
N ILE A 65 -5.08 0.64 7.07
CA ILE A 65 -5.23 1.48 8.26
C ILE A 65 -5.29 0.63 9.53
N GLU A 66 -6.19 -0.35 9.58
CA GLU A 66 -6.48 -1.11 10.80
C GLU A 66 -5.46 -2.25 11.03
N ASP A 67 -5.15 -3.03 9.99
CA ASP A 67 -4.22 -4.17 10.14
C ASP A 67 -2.76 -3.72 10.06
N LEU A 68 -2.42 -2.84 9.11
CA LEU A 68 -1.04 -2.38 8.94
C LEU A 68 -0.69 -1.13 9.77
N GLY A 69 -1.68 -0.41 10.30
CA GLY A 69 -1.42 0.80 11.10
C GLY A 69 -0.88 1.97 10.28
N ILE A 70 -1.15 2.04 8.98
CA ILE A 70 -0.78 3.21 8.18
C ILE A 70 -1.64 4.39 8.61
N ASP A 71 -0.99 5.53 8.89
CA ASP A 71 -1.69 6.76 9.25
C ASP A 71 -2.65 7.17 8.12
N VAL A 72 -3.93 7.33 8.44
CA VAL A 72 -4.95 7.83 7.51
C VAL A 72 -4.63 9.25 7.01
N ASN A 73 -3.83 10.00 7.77
CA ASN A 73 -3.32 11.31 7.40
C ASN A 73 -1.96 11.23 6.69
N PHE A 74 -1.54 10.07 6.21
CA PHE A 74 -0.38 9.94 5.34
C PHE A 74 -0.59 10.79 4.09
N LYS A 75 0.20 11.86 3.96
CA LYS A 75 0.08 12.87 2.90
C LYS A 75 1.07 12.61 1.77
N ASP A 76 0.67 13.03 0.59
CA ASP A 76 1.59 13.26 -0.52
C ASP A 76 2.42 14.54 -0.28
N GLU A 77 3.42 14.78 -1.12
CA GLU A 77 4.35 15.91 -1.01
C GLU A 77 3.82 17.19 -1.68
N GLN A 78 2.50 17.38 -1.74
CA GLN A 78 1.87 18.59 -2.29
C GLN A 78 2.02 19.82 -1.38
#